data_AF-A0A660QGW9-F1
#
_entry.id   AF-A0A660QGW9-F1
#
_cell.length_a   1.000
_cell.length_b   1.000
_cell.length_c   1.000
_cell.angle_alpha   90.00
_cell.angle_beta   90.00
_cell.angle_gamma   90.00
#
_symmetry.space_group_name_H-M   'P 1'
#
loop_
_entity.id
_entity.type
_entity.pdbx_description
1 polymer ?
#
loop_
_entity_poly.entity_id
_entity_poly.type
_entity_poly.pdbx_seq_one_letter_code
_entity_poly.pdbx_strand_id
1 'polypeptide(L)'
;MMKTKIKNLKIAIISLSILSSLFISVPTSIALSVGVGPSYIEILHASKGKEYERMILVSNAGKNDVNFSLIAVGDIKNWTSFYRYDNATTPIHNVTVKRNGSEKIIVKFDIPDNVANDNYTGTIYVEPLSPETSNQSGHTSVALRLPVNVLIEVIGTQYLAGVVKSITTRDIEVNQPLVIRILFENTGDVFAKPMIQVGIKKDKIFIENFTYSSDRIEVGLEKYIYATWSNTSRIPGEYIANVTVLLDGKILAEKNLSFKILPRGTLTRRGELINLSYSGEPTKGNIIKILAEFKNTGEVETNAKLIGEVYRDGKLVETIESDEILVLKGETVQFTTYLKINDMGKYMLKSYILYETNKTAVKTVSFEVGAPLGNIVTIGILSAGAVVVVAVGAISFFKKRKNKIDEE
;
A
#
# COMPACT_ATOMS: atom_id res chain seq x y z
N MET A 1 58.44 0.50 -63.39
CA MET A 1 58.05 0.45 -61.96
C MET A 1 57.46 1.75 -61.39
N MET A 2 57.84 2.95 -61.85
CA MET A 2 57.40 4.23 -61.25
C MET A 2 55.94 4.63 -61.58
N LYS A 3 55.43 4.31 -62.79
CA LYS A 3 54.04 4.60 -63.19
C LYS A 3 52.99 3.80 -62.39
N THR A 4 53.32 2.61 -61.93
CA THR A 4 52.42 1.73 -61.17
C THR A 4 52.24 2.23 -59.73
N LYS A 5 53.28 2.78 -59.11
CA LYS A 5 53.21 3.37 -57.75
C LYS A 5 52.34 4.63 -57.69
N ILE A 6 52.40 5.49 -58.71
CA ILE A 6 51.59 6.72 -58.77
C ILE A 6 50.10 6.41 -58.99
N LYS A 7 49.79 5.35 -59.76
CA LYS A 7 48.41 4.90 -59.98
C LYS A 7 47.79 4.36 -58.68
N ASN A 8 48.55 3.59 -57.91
CA ASN A 8 48.10 3.04 -56.62
C ASN A 8 47.94 4.12 -55.54
N LEU A 9 48.77 5.18 -55.55
CA LEU A 9 48.65 6.30 -54.61
C LEU A 9 47.42 7.19 -54.92
N LYS A 10 47.10 7.43 -56.20
CA LYS A 10 45.88 8.15 -56.58
C LYS A 10 44.61 7.36 -56.25
N ILE A 11 44.64 6.04 -56.44
CA ILE A 11 43.54 5.17 -56.03
C ILE A 11 43.37 5.23 -54.51
N ALA A 12 44.44 5.14 -53.71
CA ALA A 12 44.36 5.22 -52.26
C ALA A 12 43.77 6.56 -51.74
N ILE A 13 44.10 7.69 -52.36
CA ILE A 13 43.58 9.02 -51.96
C ILE A 13 42.10 9.18 -52.35
N ILE A 14 41.70 8.63 -53.50
CA ILE A 14 40.29 8.61 -53.93
C ILE A 14 39.47 7.68 -53.02
N SER A 15 40.01 6.50 -52.67
CA SER A 15 39.40 5.59 -51.69
C SER A 15 39.24 6.24 -50.33
N LEU A 16 40.21 7.03 -49.86
CA LEU A 16 40.16 7.71 -48.57
C LEU A 16 39.18 8.89 -48.57
N SER A 17 39.03 9.60 -49.69
CA SER A 17 37.98 10.64 -49.84
C SER A 17 36.58 10.05 -49.91
N ILE A 18 36.39 8.91 -50.58
CA ILE A 18 35.09 8.21 -50.65
C ILE A 18 34.74 7.60 -49.28
N LEU A 19 35.74 7.13 -48.51
CA LEU A 19 35.53 6.61 -47.15
C LEU A 19 35.27 7.73 -46.13
N SER A 20 35.84 8.91 -46.33
CA SER A 20 35.58 10.12 -45.53
C SER A 20 34.19 10.73 -45.82
N SER A 21 33.74 10.70 -47.08
CA SER A 21 32.37 11.12 -47.43
C SER A 21 31.30 10.10 -47.03
N LEU A 22 31.68 8.90 -46.55
CA LEU A 22 30.77 7.89 -46.02
C LEU A 22 30.50 8.02 -44.52
N PHE A 23 31.07 9.04 -43.86
CA PHE A 23 30.59 9.54 -42.56
C PHE A 23 29.49 10.58 -42.79
N ILE A 24 28.51 10.25 -43.64
CA ILE A 24 27.24 10.98 -43.69
C ILE A 24 26.62 10.77 -42.32
N SER A 25 26.56 11.85 -41.54
CA SER A 25 25.86 11.96 -40.27
C SER A 25 24.55 11.20 -40.36
N VAL A 26 24.50 10.00 -39.75
CA VAL A 26 23.26 9.24 -39.63
C VAL A 26 22.33 10.17 -38.84
N PRO A 27 21.20 10.63 -39.41
CA PRO A 27 20.29 11.47 -38.64
C PRO A 27 19.91 10.68 -37.40
N THR A 28 20.22 11.22 -36.23
CA THR A 28 19.75 10.66 -34.96
C THR A 28 18.24 10.79 -34.96
N SER A 29 17.55 9.74 -35.41
CA SER A 29 16.11 9.69 -35.36
C SER A 29 15.69 9.89 -33.92
N ILE A 30 14.98 10.99 -33.65
CA ILE A 30 14.34 11.24 -32.37
C ILE A 30 13.20 10.22 -32.27
N ALA A 31 13.49 9.04 -31.74
CA ALA A 31 12.46 8.08 -31.41
C ALA A 31 11.66 8.66 -30.24
N LEU A 32 10.43 9.09 -30.51
CA LEU A 32 9.44 9.35 -29.48
C LEU A 32 9.15 8.02 -28.77
N SER A 33 9.64 7.89 -27.54
CA SER A 33 9.39 6.73 -26.67
C SER A 33 8.35 7.14 -25.65
N VAL A 34 7.08 6.93 -25.99
CA VAL A 34 5.93 7.37 -25.20
C VAL A 34 4.97 6.21 -24.96
N GLY A 35 4.33 6.18 -23.80
CA GLY A 35 3.40 5.11 -23.42
C GLY A 35 2.21 5.64 -22.63
N VAL A 36 1.10 4.90 -22.70
CA VAL A 36 -0.08 5.12 -21.85
C VAL A 36 -0.49 3.81 -21.20
N GLY A 37 -0.85 3.85 -19.93
CA GLY A 37 -1.39 2.69 -19.20
C GLY A 37 -2.52 3.09 -18.27
N PRO A 38 -3.53 2.24 -18.07
CA PRO A 38 -3.79 0.98 -18.79
C PRO A 38 -4.23 1.23 -20.25
N SER A 39 -4.27 0.17 -21.07
CA SER A 39 -4.80 0.23 -22.45
C SER A 39 -6.33 0.09 -22.52
N TYR A 40 -6.97 -0.24 -21.40
CA TYR A 40 -8.41 -0.43 -21.28
C TYR A 40 -8.91 0.01 -19.90
N ILE A 41 -10.09 0.63 -19.86
CA ILE A 41 -10.80 1.05 -18.66
C ILE A 41 -12.21 0.46 -18.70
N GLU A 42 -12.62 -0.15 -17.59
CA GLU A 42 -13.97 -0.69 -17.43
C GLU A 42 -14.68 -0.08 -16.23
N ILE A 43 -15.94 0.27 -16.45
CA ILE A 43 -16.90 0.69 -15.42
C ILE A 43 -18.15 -0.13 -15.62
N LEU A 44 -18.25 -1.25 -14.91
CA LEU A 44 -19.44 -2.08 -14.90
C LEU A 44 -20.48 -1.50 -13.94
N HIS A 45 -21.75 -1.71 -14.27
CA HIS A 45 -22.87 -1.38 -13.39
C HIS A 45 -22.88 0.10 -12.94
N ALA A 46 -22.55 1.01 -13.85
CA ALA A 46 -22.56 2.44 -13.60
C ALA A 46 -23.98 2.93 -13.31
N SER A 47 -24.12 3.70 -12.23
CA SER A 47 -25.36 4.37 -11.84
C SER A 47 -25.48 5.71 -12.58
N LYS A 48 -26.71 6.05 -12.97
CA LYS A 48 -27.04 7.35 -13.55
C LYS A 48 -26.81 8.47 -12.52
N GLY A 49 -26.32 9.62 -12.98
CA GLY A 49 -26.05 10.78 -12.12
C GLY A 49 -24.85 10.62 -11.20
N LYS A 50 -23.97 9.65 -11.47
CA LYS A 50 -22.78 9.38 -10.64
C LYS A 50 -21.51 9.66 -11.42
N GLU A 51 -20.52 10.13 -10.67
CA GLU A 51 -19.17 10.33 -11.13
C GLU A 51 -18.31 9.10 -10.77
N TYR A 52 -17.49 8.66 -11.72
CA TYR A 52 -16.52 7.59 -11.54
C TYR A 52 -15.13 8.08 -11.89
N GLU A 53 -14.17 7.82 -11.01
CA GLU A 53 -12.77 8.21 -11.23
C GLU A 53 -11.91 7.01 -11.64
N ARG A 54 -11.00 7.23 -12.59
CA ARG A 54 -9.97 6.29 -13.04
C ARG A 54 -8.65 7.04 -13.22
N MET A 55 -7.55 6.30 -13.28
CA MET A 55 -6.22 6.89 -13.48
C MET A 55 -5.59 6.32 -14.74
N ILE A 56 -5.03 7.21 -15.56
CA ILE A 56 -4.10 6.83 -16.64
C ILE A 56 -2.71 7.40 -16.31
N LEU A 57 -1.67 6.62 -16.64
CA LEU A 57 -0.27 7.01 -16.55
C LEU A 57 0.23 7.29 -17.96
N VAL A 58 0.69 8.51 -18.22
CA VAL A 58 1.35 8.87 -19.47
C VAL A 58 2.85 8.96 -19.21
N SER A 59 3.64 8.17 -19.93
CA SER A 59 5.09 8.09 -19.77
C SER A 59 5.82 8.65 -20.99
N ASN A 60 6.96 9.27 -20.73
CA ASN A 60 7.88 9.81 -21.72
C ASN A 60 9.29 9.34 -21.40
N ALA A 61 9.73 8.28 -22.07
CA ALA A 61 11.11 7.80 -22.03
C ALA A 61 12.00 8.49 -23.09
N GLY A 62 11.49 9.56 -23.71
CA GLY A 62 12.22 10.42 -24.62
C GLY A 62 13.16 11.39 -23.91
N LYS A 63 14.05 12.01 -24.70
CA LYS A 63 15.09 12.92 -24.21
C LYS A 63 14.60 14.36 -23.97
N ASN A 64 13.41 14.69 -24.46
CA ASN A 64 12.80 16.02 -24.36
C ASN A 64 11.46 15.94 -23.63
N ASP A 65 11.03 17.04 -23.03
CA ASP A 65 9.67 17.18 -22.52
C ASP A 65 8.67 17.10 -23.68
N VAL A 66 7.53 16.45 -23.45
CA VAL A 66 6.47 16.30 -24.47
C VAL A 66 5.16 16.80 -23.88
N ASN A 67 4.48 17.68 -24.61
CA ASN A 67 3.12 18.09 -24.27
C ASN A 67 2.13 17.19 -25.00
N PHE A 68 1.21 16.57 -24.27
CA PHE A 68 0.18 15.70 -24.83
C PHE A 68 -1.18 16.35 -24.76
N SER A 69 -2.00 16.17 -25.78
CA SER A 69 -3.44 16.42 -25.76
C SER A 69 -4.19 15.18 -25.30
N LEU A 70 -5.26 15.39 -24.53
CA LEU A 70 -6.14 14.38 -23.97
C LEU A 70 -7.52 14.53 -24.60
N ILE A 71 -7.98 13.52 -25.33
CA ILE A 71 -9.21 13.59 -26.12
C ILE A 71 -10.05 12.35 -25.86
N ALA A 72 -11.30 12.51 -25.44
CA ALA A 72 -12.28 11.44 -25.39
C ALA A 72 -13.14 11.43 -26.66
N VAL A 73 -13.40 10.25 -27.22
CA VAL A 73 -14.30 10.04 -28.36
C VAL A 73 -15.24 8.87 -28.11
N GLY A 74 -16.28 8.75 -28.95
CA GLY A 74 -17.35 7.76 -28.77
C GLY A 74 -18.42 8.27 -27.81
N ASP A 75 -19.16 7.35 -27.23
CA ASP A 75 -20.32 7.64 -26.38
C ASP A 75 -19.93 8.43 -25.13
N ILE A 76 -18.73 8.16 -24.61
CA ILE A 76 -18.19 8.78 -23.40
C ILE A 76 -17.72 10.23 -23.58
N LYS A 77 -17.67 10.74 -24.83
CA LYS A 77 -17.01 12.03 -25.14
C LYS A 77 -17.45 13.18 -24.23
N ASN A 78 -18.76 13.27 -24.00
CA ASN A 78 -19.35 14.35 -23.20
C ASN A 78 -19.40 14.03 -21.70
N TRP A 79 -19.01 12.82 -21.30
CA TRP A 79 -19.00 12.35 -19.91
C TRP A 79 -17.60 12.43 -19.32
N THR A 80 -16.58 12.52 -20.16
CA THR A 80 -15.18 12.42 -19.74
C THR A 80 -14.54 13.79 -19.54
N SER A 81 -13.90 13.97 -18.39
CA SER A 81 -13.04 15.11 -18.07
C SER A 81 -11.71 14.61 -17.48
N PHE A 82 -10.64 15.37 -17.68
CA PHE A 82 -9.28 15.01 -17.26
C PHE A 82 -8.76 16.00 -16.23
N TYR A 83 -8.01 15.53 -15.24
CA TYR A 83 -7.44 16.35 -14.17
C TYR A 83 -6.03 15.91 -13.83
N ARG A 84 -5.25 16.82 -13.23
CA ARG A 84 -3.95 16.45 -12.65
C ARG A 84 -4.16 15.71 -11.33
N TYR A 85 -3.26 14.78 -11.02
CA TYR A 85 -3.31 14.06 -9.76
C TYR A 85 -3.18 14.95 -8.51
N ASP A 86 -2.44 16.06 -8.62
CA ASP A 86 -2.25 17.04 -7.55
C ASP A 86 -3.35 18.13 -7.50
N ASN A 87 -4.22 18.19 -8.51
CA ASN A 87 -5.37 19.10 -8.57
C ASN A 87 -6.55 18.47 -9.32
N ALA A 88 -7.45 17.85 -8.55
CA ALA A 88 -8.67 17.20 -9.05
C ALA A 88 -9.87 18.15 -9.24
N THR A 89 -9.67 19.47 -9.19
CA THR A 89 -10.77 20.46 -9.26
C THR A 89 -10.85 21.22 -10.58
N THR A 90 -9.73 21.38 -11.30
CA THR A 90 -9.67 22.12 -12.56
C THR A 90 -9.41 21.19 -13.73
N PRO A 91 -10.31 21.08 -14.71
CA PRO A 91 -10.12 20.17 -15.84
C PRO A 91 -8.98 20.64 -16.75
N ILE A 92 -8.28 19.68 -17.35
CA ILE A 92 -7.18 19.88 -18.29
C ILE A 92 -7.50 19.22 -19.63
N HIS A 93 -6.94 19.76 -20.71
CA HIS A 93 -6.97 19.15 -22.04
C HIS A 93 -5.57 18.76 -22.53
N ASN A 94 -4.55 19.15 -21.76
CA ASN A 94 -3.16 18.89 -22.08
C ASN A 94 -2.33 18.65 -20.83
N VAL A 95 -1.21 17.95 -21.01
CA VAL A 95 -0.26 17.65 -19.93
C VAL A 95 1.16 17.57 -20.49
N THR A 96 2.08 18.25 -19.82
CA THR A 96 3.52 18.16 -20.14
C THR A 96 4.15 17.06 -19.30
N VAL A 97 4.65 16.01 -19.96
CA VAL A 97 5.42 14.95 -19.32
C VAL A 97 6.90 15.23 -19.52
N LYS A 98 7.64 15.36 -18.42
CA LYS A 98 9.08 15.62 -18.44
C LYS A 98 9.84 14.48 -19.11
N ARG A 99 11.00 14.80 -19.69
CA ARG A 99 11.95 13.79 -20.20
C ARG A 99 12.22 12.72 -19.14
N ASN A 100 12.29 11.45 -19.57
CA ASN A 100 12.43 10.28 -18.68
C ASN A 100 11.46 10.27 -17.49
N GLY A 101 10.25 10.81 -17.68
CA GLY A 101 9.26 11.02 -16.64
C GLY A 101 7.90 10.39 -16.95
N SER A 102 6.98 10.54 -16.02
CA SER A 102 5.60 10.09 -16.17
C SER A 102 4.65 10.97 -15.38
N GLU A 103 3.45 11.20 -15.91
CA GLU A 103 2.39 11.97 -15.26
C GLU A 103 1.17 11.09 -15.02
N LYS A 104 0.59 11.23 -13.82
CA LYS A 104 -0.68 10.59 -13.46
C LYS A 104 -1.82 11.55 -13.77
N ILE A 105 -2.80 11.08 -14.51
CA ILE A 105 -3.97 11.85 -14.92
C ILE A 105 -5.20 11.16 -14.36
N ILE A 106 -6.02 11.92 -13.65
CA ILE A 106 -7.33 11.46 -13.21
C ILE A 106 -8.30 11.66 -14.37
N VAL A 107 -9.00 10.61 -14.74
CA VAL A 107 -10.08 10.61 -15.70
C VAL A 107 -11.39 10.48 -14.93
N LYS A 108 -12.25 11.48 -15.02
CA LYS A 108 -13.58 11.44 -14.42
C LYS A 108 -14.61 11.16 -15.49
N PHE A 109 -15.55 10.27 -15.18
CA PHE A 109 -16.68 9.92 -16.01
C PHE A 109 -17.96 10.30 -15.28
N ASP A 110 -18.64 11.34 -15.77
CA ASP A 110 -19.87 11.88 -15.21
C ASP A 110 -21.07 11.31 -15.98
N ILE A 111 -21.73 10.30 -15.41
CA ILE A 111 -22.79 9.55 -16.10
C ILE A 111 -24.09 10.37 -16.04
N PRO A 112 -24.71 10.73 -17.19
CA PRO A 112 -25.92 11.54 -17.17
C PRO A 112 -27.10 10.85 -16.48
N ASP A 113 -27.93 11.61 -15.77
CA ASP A 113 -29.13 11.12 -15.08
C ASP A 113 -30.15 10.44 -16.02
N ASN A 114 -30.22 10.92 -17.26
CA ASN A 114 -31.24 10.53 -18.25
C ASN A 114 -30.74 9.54 -19.30
N VAL A 115 -29.58 8.92 -19.07
CA VAL A 115 -29.02 7.97 -20.03
C VAL A 115 -29.77 6.62 -19.98
N ALA A 116 -29.87 5.93 -21.12
CA ALA A 116 -30.49 4.61 -21.18
C ALA A 116 -29.64 3.55 -20.47
N ASN A 117 -30.27 2.45 -20.04
CA ASN A 117 -29.50 1.31 -19.51
C ASN A 117 -28.89 0.58 -20.71
N ASP A 118 -27.59 0.70 -20.93
CA ASP A 118 -26.89 0.13 -22.07
C ASP A 118 -25.36 0.11 -21.85
N ASN A 119 -24.64 -0.50 -22.77
CA ASN A 119 -23.19 -0.44 -22.87
C ASN A 119 -22.75 0.72 -23.74
N TYR A 120 -21.98 1.63 -23.16
CA TYR A 120 -21.41 2.79 -23.83
C TYR A 120 -19.92 2.59 -24.02
N THR A 121 -19.46 2.84 -25.24
CA THR A 121 -18.07 2.59 -25.62
C THR A 121 -17.40 3.84 -26.14
N GLY A 122 -16.09 3.92 -25.91
CA GLY A 122 -15.30 4.95 -26.53
C GLY A 122 -13.81 4.76 -26.32
N THR A 123 -13.06 5.79 -26.71
CA THR A 123 -11.60 5.75 -26.65
C THR A 123 -11.10 7.10 -26.16
N ILE A 124 -10.15 7.05 -25.22
CA ILE A 124 -9.34 8.19 -24.84
C ILE A 124 -8.06 8.14 -25.66
N TYR A 125 -7.76 9.19 -26.40
CA TYR A 125 -6.51 9.36 -27.11
C TYR A 125 -5.57 10.28 -26.32
N VAL A 126 -4.33 9.82 -26.18
CA VAL A 126 -3.19 10.63 -25.75
C VAL A 126 -2.32 10.90 -26.97
N GLU A 127 -2.27 12.16 -27.41
CA GLU A 127 -1.63 12.56 -28.66
C GLU A 127 -0.54 13.61 -28.35
N PRO A 128 0.74 13.40 -28.74
CA PRO A 128 1.76 14.41 -28.56
C PRO A 128 1.43 15.62 -29.44
N LEU A 129 1.31 16.79 -28.82
CA LEU A 129 1.25 18.06 -29.52
C LEU A 129 2.62 18.28 -30.16
N SER A 130 2.67 18.23 -31.49
CA SER A 130 3.91 18.53 -32.21
C SER A 130 4.25 20.00 -31.96
N PRO A 131 5.51 20.35 -31.61
CA PRO A 131 5.94 21.74 -31.70
C PRO A 131 5.79 22.16 -33.16
N GLU A 132 5.20 23.33 -33.44
CA GLU A 132 5.02 23.84 -34.80
C GLU A 132 6.35 23.84 -35.57
N THR A 133 6.59 22.79 -36.34
CA THR A 133 7.69 22.75 -37.30
C THR A 133 7.25 23.51 -38.53
N SER A 134 7.85 24.69 -38.69
CA SER A 134 7.93 25.47 -39.91
C SER A 134 7.75 24.65 -41.18
N ASN A 135 6.83 25.11 -42.05
CA ASN A 135 6.61 24.69 -43.42
C ASN A 135 7.89 24.19 -44.14
N GLN A 136 8.11 22.87 -44.17
CA GLN A 136 8.96 22.22 -45.16
C GLN A 136 8.33 20.91 -45.63
N SER A 137 7.80 20.98 -46.85
CA SER A 137 7.63 19.93 -47.87
C SER A 137 7.69 18.45 -47.45
N GLY A 138 6.60 17.73 -47.68
CA GLY A 138 6.63 16.43 -48.37
C GLY A 138 6.68 15.15 -47.54
N HIS A 139 6.56 15.22 -46.21
CA HIS A 139 6.48 14.01 -45.37
C HIS A 139 5.12 13.94 -44.66
N THR A 140 4.31 12.95 -45.01
CA THR A 140 3.09 12.59 -44.27
C THR A 140 3.51 12.10 -42.89
N SER A 141 3.51 12.97 -41.89
CA SER A 141 3.75 12.56 -40.51
C SER A 141 2.55 11.76 -40.03
N VAL A 142 2.75 10.47 -39.73
CA VAL A 142 1.75 9.67 -39.03
C VAL A 142 1.65 10.24 -37.62
N ALA A 143 0.55 10.92 -37.30
CA ALA A 143 0.29 11.42 -35.96
C ALA A 143 0.19 10.22 -35.00
N LEU A 144 1.13 10.12 -34.07
CA LEU A 144 1.14 9.07 -33.05
C LEU A 144 -0.06 9.28 -32.11
N ARG A 145 -0.96 8.29 -32.03
CA ARG A 145 -2.10 8.31 -31.11
C ARG A 145 -2.03 7.09 -30.20
N LEU A 146 -2.02 7.31 -28.90
CA LEU A 146 -2.02 6.23 -27.91
C LEU A 146 -3.45 6.03 -27.39
N PRO A 147 -4.13 4.92 -27.71
CA PRO A 147 -5.50 4.68 -27.31
C PRO A 147 -5.62 4.04 -25.92
N VAL A 148 -6.62 4.46 -25.16
CA VAL A 148 -7.16 3.77 -23.99
C VAL A 148 -8.64 3.52 -24.27
N ASN A 149 -9.01 2.26 -24.49
CA ASN A 149 -10.39 1.89 -24.77
C ASN A 149 -11.23 1.91 -23.48
N VAL A 150 -12.49 2.33 -23.57
CA VAL A 150 -13.38 2.49 -22.42
C VAL A 150 -14.70 1.79 -22.69
N LEU A 151 -15.15 0.99 -21.71
CA LEU A 151 -16.50 0.43 -21.64
C LEU A 151 -17.17 0.90 -20.35
N ILE A 152 -18.38 1.45 -20.48
CA ILE A 152 -19.25 1.83 -19.35
C ILE A 152 -20.59 1.13 -19.53
N GLU A 153 -20.91 0.18 -18.67
CA GLU A 153 -22.23 -0.45 -18.62
C GLU A 153 -23.11 0.34 -17.66
N VAL A 154 -24.17 1.00 -18.13
CA VAL A 154 -25.12 1.73 -17.28
C VAL A 154 -26.33 0.86 -17.00
N ILE A 155 -26.69 0.69 -15.73
CA ILE A 155 -27.87 -0.06 -15.31
C ILE A 155 -28.80 0.80 -14.45
N GLY A 156 -30.11 0.57 -14.58
CA GLY A 156 -31.14 1.35 -13.88
C GLY A 156 -31.60 0.74 -12.55
N THR A 157 -31.08 -0.42 -12.20
CA THR A 157 -31.36 -1.12 -10.94
C THR A 157 -30.05 -1.23 -10.17
N GLN A 158 -30.02 -0.74 -8.94
CA GLN A 158 -28.86 -0.90 -8.05
C GLN A 158 -28.49 -2.39 -7.99
N TYR A 159 -27.25 -2.70 -8.33
CA TYR A 159 -26.69 -4.03 -8.23
C TYR A 159 -26.05 -4.22 -6.85
N LEU A 160 -26.88 -4.59 -5.87
CA LEU A 160 -26.39 -4.95 -4.54
C LEU A 160 -25.89 -6.41 -4.52
N ALA A 161 -24.58 -6.59 -4.40
CA ALA A 161 -23.95 -7.89 -4.38
C ALA A 161 -22.78 -7.93 -3.39
N GLY A 162 -22.45 -9.11 -2.88
CA GLY A 162 -21.28 -9.29 -2.04
C GLY A 162 -20.91 -10.75 -1.86
N VAL A 163 -19.66 -10.96 -1.48
CA VAL A 163 -19.06 -12.29 -1.29
C VAL A 163 -18.55 -12.42 0.13
N VAL A 164 -18.91 -13.53 0.78
CA VAL A 164 -18.37 -13.89 2.10
C VAL A 164 -17.14 -14.78 1.88
N LYS A 165 -15.94 -14.22 2.11
CA LYS A 165 -14.67 -14.93 1.93
C LYS A 165 -14.36 -15.86 3.09
N SER A 166 -14.70 -15.47 4.31
CA SER A 166 -14.49 -16.32 5.48
C SER A 166 -15.47 -16.00 6.61
N ILE A 167 -15.79 -17.03 7.39
CA ILE A 167 -16.51 -16.93 8.67
C ILE A 167 -15.72 -17.79 9.65
N THR A 168 -15.21 -17.20 10.72
CA THR A 168 -14.35 -17.88 11.70
C THR A 168 -14.67 -17.42 13.12
N THR A 169 -14.39 -18.29 14.08
CA THR A 169 -14.43 -17.98 15.52
C THR A 169 -13.38 -18.83 16.22
N ARG A 170 -13.28 -18.69 17.55
CA ARG A 170 -12.35 -19.43 18.40
C ARG A 170 -13.00 -19.80 19.72
N ASP A 171 -12.33 -20.69 20.45
CA ASP A 171 -12.62 -20.94 21.85
C ASP A 171 -12.40 -19.66 22.68
N ILE A 172 -13.20 -19.53 23.73
CA ILE A 172 -13.22 -18.38 24.64
C ILE A 172 -13.24 -18.86 26.08
N GLU A 173 -12.90 -17.99 27.02
CA GLU A 173 -13.11 -18.26 28.44
C GLU A 173 -14.48 -17.79 28.92
N VAL A 174 -14.92 -18.29 30.08
CA VAL A 174 -16.09 -17.75 30.78
C VAL A 174 -15.97 -16.23 30.99
N ASN A 175 -17.08 -15.52 30.79
CA ASN A 175 -17.20 -14.07 30.87
C ASN A 175 -16.35 -13.29 29.85
N GLN A 176 -15.89 -13.93 28.77
CA GLN A 176 -15.31 -13.25 27.60
C GLN A 176 -16.27 -13.36 26.42
N PRO A 177 -16.52 -12.29 25.66
CA PRO A 177 -17.42 -12.35 24.52
C PRO A 177 -16.86 -13.27 23.42
N LEU A 178 -17.74 -14.05 22.78
CA LEU A 178 -17.41 -14.71 21.53
C LEU A 178 -17.31 -13.66 20.43
N VAL A 179 -16.22 -13.64 19.68
CA VAL A 179 -16.06 -12.80 18.49
C VAL A 179 -16.11 -13.66 17.24
N ILE A 180 -17.18 -13.51 16.45
CA ILE A 180 -17.31 -14.14 15.14
C ILE A 180 -16.80 -13.14 14.10
N ARG A 181 -15.76 -13.55 13.37
CA ARG A 181 -15.09 -12.72 12.36
C ARG A 181 -15.53 -13.16 10.96
N ILE A 182 -16.13 -12.22 10.23
CA ILE A 182 -16.57 -12.40 8.85
C ILE A 182 -15.74 -11.50 7.95
N LEU A 183 -15.09 -12.06 6.92
CA LEU A 183 -14.49 -11.27 5.84
C LEU A 183 -15.49 -11.16 4.71
N PHE A 184 -15.95 -9.94 4.45
CA PHE A 184 -16.94 -9.63 3.44
C PHE A 184 -16.33 -8.70 2.38
N GLU A 185 -16.61 -8.97 1.12
CA GLU A 185 -16.27 -8.13 -0.02
C GLU A 185 -17.56 -7.60 -0.66
N ASN A 186 -17.65 -6.28 -0.84
CA ASN A 186 -18.74 -5.68 -1.60
C ASN A 186 -18.41 -5.71 -3.10
N THR A 187 -19.12 -6.56 -3.84
CA THR A 187 -18.97 -6.73 -5.29
C THR A 187 -20.09 -6.06 -6.09
N GLY A 188 -20.96 -5.29 -5.41
CA GLY A 188 -22.03 -4.52 -6.02
C GLY A 188 -21.58 -3.16 -6.55
N ASP A 189 -22.52 -2.39 -7.07
CA ASP A 189 -22.33 -1.00 -7.53
C ASP A 189 -22.77 0.07 -6.51
N VAL A 190 -23.37 -0.38 -5.41
CA VAL A 190 -23.80 0.42 -4.27
C VAL A 190 -23.15 -0.09 -2.99
N PHE A 191 -23.13 0.74 -1.95
CA PHE A 191 -22.62 0.31 -0.66
C PHE A 191 -23.45 -0.85 -0.07
N ALA A 192 -22.78 -1.77 0.61
CA ALA A 192 -23.41 -2.91 1.26
C ALA A 192 -23.54 -2.71 2.77
N LYS A 193 -24.61 -3.27 3.35
CA LYS A 193 -24.83 -3.40 4.79
C LYS A 193 -25.30 -4.83 5.11
N PRO A 194 -24.40 -5.83 5.09
CA PRO A 194 -24.76 -7.19 5.44
C PRO A 194 -25.29 -7.30 6.88
N MET A 195 -26.27 -8.19 7.06
CA MET A 195 -26.86 -8.55 8.34
C MET A 195 -26.37 -9.94 8.74
N ILE A 196 -25.87 -10.07 9.97
CA ILE A 196 -25.36 -11.33 10.51
C ILE A 196 -26.37 -11.84 11.53
N GLN A 197 -26.99 -12.98 11.25
CA GLN A 197 -27.84 -13.69 12.20
C GLN A 197 -27.06 -14.85 12.81
N VAL A 198 -27.12 -14.99 14.12
CA VAL A 198 -26.38 -16.03 14.84
C VAL A 198 -27.31 -16.74 15.82
N GLY A 199 -27.37 -18.07 15.73
CA GLY A 199 -28.01 -18.93 16.72
C GLY A 199 -26.98 -19.73 17.51
N ILE A 200 -27.01 -19.68 18.83
CA ILE A 200 -26.11 -20.41 19.73
C ILE A 200 -26.80 -21.66 20.27
N LYS A 201 -26.11 -22.80 20.18
CA LYS A 201 -26.55 -24.09 20.73
C LYS A 201 -25.47 -24.68 21.63
N LYS A 202 -25.90 -25.41 22.66
CA LYS A 202 -25.04 -26.29 23.47
C LYS A 202 -25.71 -27.64 23.57
N ASP A 203 -24.98 -28.72 23.32
CA ASP A 203 -25.52 -30.09 23.39
C ASP A 203 -26.81 -30.27 22.56
N LYS A 204 -26.87 -29.61 21.38
CA LYS A 204 -28.03 -29.51 20.46
C LYS A 204 -29.24 -28.72 21.00
N ILE A 205 -29.18 -28.23 22.23
CA ILE A 205 -30.20 -27.36 22.83
C ILE A 205 -29.94 -25.92 22.40
N PHE A 206 -30.96 -25.25 21.87
CA PHE A 206 -30.91 -23.83 21.53
C PHE A 206 -30.83 -22.99 22.80
N ILE A 207 -29.88 -22.05 22.83
CA ILE A 207 -29.65 -21.16 23.97
C ILE A 207 -30.20 -19.76 23.66
N GLU A 208 -29.77 -19.20 22.53
CA GLU A 208 -29.98 -17.78 22.24
C GLU A 208 -29.78 -17.51 20.75
N ASN A 209 -30.41 -16.46 20.25
CA ASN A 209 -30.09 -15.87 18.96
C ASN A 209 -29.81 -14.38 19.11
N PHE A 210 -29.04 -13.84 18.19
CA PHE A 210 -28.86 -12.41 18.06
C PHE A 210 -28.64 -12.03 16.60
N THR A 211 -28.86 -10.76 16.31
CA THR A 211 -28.62 -10.18 14.99
C THR A 211 -27.67 -9.02 15.13
N TYR A 212 -26.71 -8.93 14.22
CA TYR A 212 -25.77 -7.83 14.12
C TYR A 212 -25.88 -7.20 12.73
N SER A 213 -26.09 -5.88 12.68
CA SER A 213 -26.03 -5.12 11.43
C SER A 213 -24.64 -4.54 11.28
N SER A 214 -23.99 -4.77 10.14
CA SER A 214 -22.69 -4.15 9.87
C SER A 214 -22.81 -2.65 9.63
N ASP A 215 -21.66 -1.97 9.72
CA ASP A 215 -21.48 -0.66 9.10
C ASP A 215 -21.63 -0.73 7.58
N ARG A 216 -21.67 0.46 6.96
CA ARG A 216 -21.53 0.63 5.51
C ARG A 216 -20.18 0.08 5.02
N ILE A 217 -20.22 -0.69 3.94
CA ILE A 217 -19.04 -1.21 3.22
C ILE A 217 -19.11 -0.64 1.79
N GLU A 218 -18.13 0.19 1.42
CA GLU A 218 -18.07 0.80 0.09
C GLU A 218 -17.80 -0.23 -1.01
N VAL A 219 -18.14 0.13 -2.25
CA VAL A 219 -17.94 -0.69 -3.45
C VAL A 219 -16.48 -1.09 -3.62
N GLY A 220 -16.23 -2.36 -3.93
CA GLY A 220 -14.90 -2.91 -4.20
C GLY A 220 -14.01 -3.04 -2.95
N LEU A 221 -14.52 -2.73 -1.76
CA LEU A 221 -13.77 -2.90 -0.51
C LEU A 221 -14.06 -4.23 0.17
N GLU A 222 -13.00 -4.78 0.76
CA GLU A 222 -13.08 -5.84 1.74
C GLU A 222 -13.08 -5.26 3.16
N LYS A 223 -13.95 -5.77 4.03
CA LYS A 223 -13.97 -5.39 5.44
C LYS A 223 -14.20 -6.59 6.33
N TYR A 224 -13.52 -6.59 7.48
CA TYR A 224 -13.85 -7.51 8.57
C TYR A 224 -15.05 -6.97 9.36
N ILE A 225 -16.05 -7.83 9.53
CA ILE A 225 -17.22 -7.61 10.36
C ILE A 225 -17.06 -8.48 11.61
N TYR A 226 -17.30 -7.88 12.78
CA TYR A 226 -17.16 -8.53 14.08
C TYR A 226 -18.52 -8.61 14.76
N ALA A 227 -19.14 -9.80 14.73
CA ALA A 227 -20.37 -10.06 15.47
C ALA A 227 -20.01 -10.65 16.83
N THR A 228 -20.42 -9.99 17.91
CA THR A 228 -20.06 -10.37 19.28
C THR A 228 -21.24 -10.94 20.06
N TRP A 229 -20.99 -11.99 20.83
CA TRP A 229 -21.97 -12.59 21.73
C TRP A 229 -21.42 -12.62 23.15
N SER A 230 -22.17 -12.07 24.11
CA SER A 230 -21.80 -12.14 25.52
C SER A 230 -22.09 -13.53 26.08
N ASN A 231 -21.11 -14.10 26.78
CA ASN A 231 -21.26 -15.38 27.46
C ASN A 231 -21.37 -15.24 29.00
N THR A 232 -21.78 -14.07 29.49
CA THR A 232 -21.97 -13.85 30.94
C THR A 232 -22.85 -14.94 31.53
N SER A 233 -22.38 -15.56 32.62
CA SER A 233 -23.08 -16.65 33.32
C SER A 233 -23.28 -17.93 32.50
N ARG A 234 -22.58 -18.11 31.38
CA ARG A 234 -22.57 -19.39 30.64
C ARG A 234 -21.53 -20.35 31.23
N ILE A 235 -21.88 -21.64 31.22
CA ILE A 235 -21.02 -22.69 31.77
C ILE A 235 -20.01 -23.18 30.73
N PRO A 236 -18.80 -23.60 31.17
CA PRO A 236 -17.83 -24.24 30.28
C PRO A 236 -18.42 -25.45 29.53
N GLY A 237 -17.90 -25.70 28.32
CA GLY A 237 -18.33 -26.81 27.48
C GLY A 237 -18.23 -26.52 25.98
N GLU A 238 -18.77 -27.42 25.16
CA GLU A 238 -18.79 -27.31 23.70
C GLU A 238 -20.08 -26.63 23.22
N TYR A 239 -19.94 -25.69 22.30
CA TYR A 239 -21.01 -24.89 21.73
C TYR A 239 -20.92 -24.88 20.21
N ILE A 240 -22.04 -24.59 19.57
CA ILE A 240 -22.13 -24.38 18.13
C ILE A 240 -22.81 -23.04 17.88
N ALA A 241 -22.18 -22.18 17.08
CA ALA A 241 -22.79 -20.99 16.51
C ALA A 241 -23.23 -21.28 15.07
N ASN A 242 -24.51 -21.14 14.78
CA ASN A 242 -25.09 -21.21 13.44
C ASN A 242 -25.14 -19.78 12.90
N VAL A 243 -24.25 -19.45 11.97
CA VAL A 243 -24.08 -18.09 11.43
C VAL A 243 -24.66 -18.01 10.03
N THR A 244 -25.58 -17.09 9.81
CA THR A 244 -26.18 -16.78 8.51
C THR A 244 -25.86 -15.34 8.16
N VAL A 245 -25.23 -15.13 7.01
CA VAL A 245 -24.90 -13.79 6.47
C VAL A 245 -25.92 -13.46 5.39
N LEU A 246 -26.64 -12.37 5.58
CA LEU A 246 -27.65 -11.88 4.64
C LEU A 246 -27.24 -10.54 4.05
N LEU A 247 -27.65 -10.30 2.81
CA LEU A 247 -27.59 -8.99 2.17
C LEU A 247 -28.95 -8.75 1.52
N ASP A 248 -29.65 -7.71 1.98
CA ASP A 248 -31.02 -7.38 1.54
C ASP A 248 -31.98 -8.58 1.60
N GLY A 249 -31.97 -9.28 2.72
CA GLY A 249 -32.80 -10.47 2.95
C GLY A 249 -32.35 -11.74 2.21
N LYS A 250 -31.42 -11.65 1.26
CA LYS A 250 -30.85 -12.81 0.56
C LYS A 250 -29.71 -13.42 1.37
N ILE A 251 -29.75 -14.73 1.57
CA ILE A 251 -28.66 -15.48 2.21
C ILE A 251 -27.46 -15.56 1.26
N LEU A 252 -26.31 -15.07 1.72
CA LEU A 252 -25.05 -15.16 0.99
C LEU A 252 -24.19 -16.34 1.46
N ALA A 253 -24.19 -16.63 2.76
CA ALA A 253 -23.43 -17.73 3.33
C ALA A 253 -24.06 -18.21 4.65
N GLU A 254 -23.92 -19.51 4.90
CA GLU A 254 -24.25 -20.13 6.19
C GLU A 254 -23.10 -21.00 6.67
N LYS A 255 -22.80 -20.95 7.97
CA LYS A 255 -21.74 -21.76 8.54
C LYS A 255 -22.01 -22.13 10.00
N ASN A 256 -21.79 -23.39 10.32
CA ASN A 256 -21.72 -23.86 11.69
C ASN A 256 -20.29 -23.74 12.20
N LEU A 257 -20.12 -23.03 13.31
CA LEU A 257 -18.85 -22.85 13.98
C LEU A 257 -18.89 -23.56 15.34
N SER A 258 -18.07 -24.59 15.50
CA SER A 258 -17.85 -25.20 16.81
C SER A 258 -16.84 -24.37 17.61
N PHE A 259 -17.12 -24.16 18.89
CA PHE A 259 -16.22 -23.49 19.81
C PHE A 259 -16.43 -24.00 21.24
N LYS A 260 -15.45 -23.76 22.12
CA LYS A 260 -15.52 -24.10 23.53
C LYS A 260 -15.59 -22.83 24.38
N ILE A 261 -16.42 -22.88 25.42
CA ILE A 261 -16.27 -22.01 26.57
C ILE A 261 -15.38 -22.76 27.58
N LEU A 262 -14.25 -22.17 27.90
CA LEU A 262 -13.23 -22.74 28.76
C LEU A 262 -13.28 -22.09 30.16
N PRO A 263 -12.81 -22.77 31.21
CA PRO A 263 -12.56 -22.12 32.50
C PRO A 263 -11.64 -20.91 32.35
N ARG A 264 -11.82 -19.90 33.21
CA ARG A 264 -10.97 -18.71 33.21
C ARG A 264 -9.50 -19.10 33.44
N GLY A 265 -8.60 -18.49 32.67
CA GLY A 265 -7.15 -18.77 32.72
C GLY A 265 -6.69 -19.99 31.91
N THR A 266 -7.57 -20.62 31.14
CA THR A 266 -7.19 -21.74 30.25
C THR A 266 -6.42 -21.26 29.03
N LEU A 267 -6.81 -20.13 28.44
CA LEU A 267 -6.23 -19.60 27.21
C LEU A 267 -5.01 -18.73 27.53
N THR A 268 -3.93 -18.96 26.79
CA THR A 268 -2.67 -18.31 27.09
C THR A 268 -2.70 -16.84 26.65
N ARG A 269 -2.40 -15.92 27.57
CA ARG A 269 -2.19 -14.50 27.28
C ARG A 269 -0.71 -14.24 27.14
N ARG A 270 -0.28 -13.81 25.96
CA ARG A 270 1.12 -13.49 25.65
C ARG A 270 1.17 -12.31 24.69
N GLY A 271 2.14 -11.45 24.91
CA GLY A 271 2.35 -10.27 24.09
C GLY A 271 3.83 -9.93 24.00
N GLU A 272 4.20 -9.31 22.89
CA GLU A 272 5.58 -8.90 22.61
C GLU A 272 5.61 -7.44 22.19
N LEU A 273 6.47 -6.65 22.84
CA LEU A 273 6.82 -5.30 22.38
C LEU A 273 7.88 -5.44 21.28
N ILE A 274 7.44 -5.38 20.03
CA ILE A 274 8.29 -5.57 18.84
C ILE A 274 9.23 -4.39 18.65
N ASN A 275 8.72 -3.16 18.79
CA ASN A 275 9.50 -1.95 18.53
C ASN A 275 9.18 -0.85 19.54
N LEU A 276 10.18 -0.03 19.84
CA LEU A 276 10.03 1.22 20.60
C LEU A 276 10.87 2.28 19.90
N SER A 277 10.22 3.35 19.45
CA SER A 277 10.85 4.44 18.72
C SER A 277 10.19 5.77 19.03
N TYR A 278 10.72 6.84 18.44
CA TYR A 278 10.12 8.16 18.50
C TYR A 278 10.15 8.84 17.13
N SER A 279 9.29 9.83 16.94
CA SER A 279 9.23 10.68 15.75
C SER A 279 9.14 12.14 16.15
N GLY A 280 9.80 13.00 15.38
CA GLY A 280 9.97 14.42 15.67
C GLY A 280 11.40 14.76 16.09
N GLU A 281 11.71 16.05 16.11
CA GLU A 281 13.03 16.56 16.46
C GLU A 281 13.11 16.79 17.98
N PRO A 282 14.01 16.12 18.71
CA PRO A 282 14.13 16.24 20.16
C PRO A 282 14.89 17.51 20.55
N THR A 283 14.27 18.67 20.33
CA THR A 283 14.80 19.98 20.74
C THR A 283 14.03 20.54 21.93
N LYS A 284 14.69 21.40 22.72
CA LYS A 284 14.06 22.03 23.89
C LYS A 284 12.81 22.81 23.46
N GLY A 285 11.69 22.52 24.12
CA GLY A 285 10.37 23.11 23.85
C GLY A 285 9.49 22.28 22.92
N ASN A 286 10.06 21.34 22.16
CA ASN A 286 9.30 20.51 21.23
C ASN A 286 8.61 19.33 21.93
N ILE A 287 7.54 18.87 21.28
CA ILE A 287 6.85 17.62 21.64
C ILE A 287 7.27 16.57 20.62
N ILE A 288 7.78 15.44 21.09
CA ILE A 288 8.05 14.27 20.26
C ILE A 288 6.95 13.23 20.46
N LYS A 289 6.71 12.44 19.42
CA LYS A 289 5.77 11.32 19.46
C LYS A 289 6.53 10.04 19.80
N ILE A 290 6.07 9.30 20.79
CA ILE A 290 6.58 7.99 21.16
C ILE A 290 5.71 6.92 20.51
N LEU A 291 6.34 5.96 19.85
CA LEU A 291 5.70 4.90 19.08
C LEU A 291 6.15 3.55 19.60
N ALA A 292 5.20 2.69 19.97
CA ALA A 292 5.47 1.34 20.43
C ALA A 292 4.64 0.33 19.64
N GLU A 293 5.29 -0.63 18.99
CA GLU A 293 4.61 -1.70 18.24
C GLU A 293 4.48 -2.94 19.12
N PHE A 294 3.24 -3.35 19.37
CA PHE A 294 2.92 -4.50 20.20
C PHE A 294 2.24 -5.56 19.36
N LYS A 295 2.65 -6.83 19.54
CA LYS A 295 1.98 -7.98 18.95
C LYS A 295 1.40 -8.88 20.02
N ASN A 296 0.11 -9.18 19.89
CA ASN A 296 -0.53 -10.19 20.72
C ASN A 296 -0.18 -11.59 20.16
N THR A 297 0.68 -12.31 20.87
CA THR A 297 1.11 -13.67 20.54
C THR A 297 0.34 -14.75 21.30
N GLY A 298 -0.67 -14.34 22.10
CA GLY A 298 -1.55 -15.20 22.86
C GLY A 298 -2.69 -15.81 22.04
N GLU A 299 -3.61 -16.45 22.76
CA GLU A 299 -4.75 -17.18 22.18
C GLU A 299 -6.05 -16.38 22.23
N VAL A 300 -6.09 -15.31 23.03
CA VAL A 300 -7.24 -14.41 23.23
C VAL A 300 -6.89 -12.97 22.87
N GLU A 301 -7.88 -12.17 22.53
CA GLU A 301 -7.75 -10.72 22.53
C GLU A 301 -7.37 -10.20 23.92
N THR A 302 -6.67 -9.07 23.98
CA THR A 302 -6.18 -8.49 25.23
C THR A 302 -6.30 -6.98 25.18
N ASN A 303 -6.75 -6.37 26.28
CA ASN A 303 -6.57 -4.93 26.45
C ASN A 303 -5.10 -4.66 26.79
N ALA A 304 -4.52 -3.67 26.14
CA ALA A 304 -3.11 -3.33 26.30
C ALA A 304 -2.92 -1.82 26.29
N LYS A 305 -1.88 -1.34 26.98
CA LYS A 305 -1.45 0.06 26.99
C LYS A 305 0.05 0.18 27.19
N LEU A 306 0.64 1.23 26.61
CA LEU A 306 2.04 1.57 26.79
C LEU A 306 2.25 2.27 28.12
N ILE A 307 3.26 1.83 28.87
CA ILE A 307 3.76 2.49 30.08
C ILE A 307 5.26 2.74 29.91
N GLY A 308 5.71 3.96 30.22
CA GLY A 308 7.12 4.32 30.11
C GLY A 308 7.62 5.24 31.21
N GLU A 309 8.90 5.11 31.51
CA GLU A 309 9.66 5.97 32.43
C GLU A 309 10.71 6.74 31.62
N VAL A 310 10.70 8.07 31.76
CA VAL A 310 11.61 8.97 31.07
C VAL A 310 12.67 9.44 32.04
N TYR A 311 13.92 9.17 31.72
CA TYR A 311 15.08 9.61 32.48
C TYR A 311 15.83 10.69 31.72
N ARG A 312 16.30 11.72 32.42
CA ARG A 312 17.25 12.72 31.93
C ARG A 312 18.50 12.66 32.79
N ASP A 313 19.65 12.42 32.17
CA ASP A 313 20.95 12.35 32.85
C ASP A 313 20.92 11.42 34.09
N GLY A 314 20.23 10.28 33.96
CA GLY A 314 20.08 9.27 35.01
C GLY A 314 18.99 9.55 36.05
N LYS A 315 18.32 10.70 36.01
CA LYS A 315 17.22 11.05 36.93
C LYS A 315 15.87 10.84 36.26
N LEU A 316 14.92 10.19 36.93
CA LEU A 316 13.54 10.09 36.45
C LEU A 316 12.93 11.49 36.40
N VAL A 317 12.42 11.89 35.24
CA VAL A 317 11.81 13.21 35.02
C VAL A 317 10.33 13.14 34.71
N GLU A 318 9.85 12.03 34.15
CA GLU A 318 8.44 11.88 33.74
C GLU A 318 8.06 10.40 33.57
N THR A 319 6.77 10.11 33.62
CA THR A 319 6.17 8.85 33.19
C THR A 319 5.18 9.11 32.06
N ILE A 320 5.18 8.25 31.05
CA ILE A 320 4.25 8.35 29.91
C ILE A 320 3.32 7.14 29.88
N GLU A 321 2.08 7.39 29.47
CA GLU A 321 1.05 6.37 29.27
C GLU A 321 0.31 6.64 27.95
N SER A 322 -0.13 5.59 27.28
CA SER A 322 -1.05 5.70 26.14
C SER A 322 -2.47 5.33 26.53
N ASP A 323 -3.42 5.60 25.64
CA ASP A 323 -4.74 4.99 25.72
C ASP A 323 -4.66 3.45 25.71
N GLU A 324 -5.66 2.83 26.32
CA GLU A 324 -5.86 1.38 26.28
C GLU A 324 -6.53 0.97 24.96
N ILE A 325 -5.96 -0.04 24.30
CA ILE A 325 -6.44 -0.53 23.02
C ILE A 325 -6.68 -2.05 23.14
N LEU A 326 -7.82 -2.52 22.64
CA LEU A 326 -8.09 -3.93 22.48
C LEU A 326 -7.29 -4.48 21.29
N VAL A 327 -6.40 -5.44 21.53
CA VAL A 327 -5.53 -6.03 20.50
C VAL A 327 -5.95 -7.48 20.24
N LEU A 328 -6.37 -7.77 19.02
CA LEU A 328 -6.82 -9.11 18.62
C LEU A 328 -5.65 -10.10 18.57
N LYS A 329 -5.95 -11.41 18.61
CA LYS A 329 -4.91 -12.45 18.51
C LYS A 329 -4.16 -12.34 17.19
N GLY A 330 -2.83 -12.38 17.28
CA GLY A 330 -1.94 -12.31 16.12
C GLY A 330 -1.82 -10.92 15.52
N GLU A 331 -2.62 -9.95 15.98
CA GLU A 331 -2.58 -8.57 15.51
C GLU A 331 -1.34 -7.85 16.05
N THR A 332 -0.84 -6.91 15.26
CA THR A 332 0.18 -5.94 15.67
C THR A 332 -0.43 -4.55 15.64
N VAL A 333 -0.40 -3.86 16.77
CA VAL A 333 -0.97 -2.51 16.94
C VAL A 333 0.13 -1.55 17.40
N GLN A 334 0.06 -0.32 16.90
CA GLN A 334 0.95 0.77 17.31
C GLN A 334 0.29 1.62 18.41
N PHE A 335 0.92 1.65 19.57
CA PHE A 335 0.61 2.57 20.65
C PHE A 335 1.33 3.89 20.44
N THR A 336 0.63 4.99 20.72
CA THR A 336 1.15 6.34 20.55
C THR A 336 0.96 7.13 21.83
N THR A 337 2.02 7.82 22.28
CA THR A 337 1.94 8.84 23.32
C THR A 337 2.89 9.99 22.97
N TYR A 338 2.89 11.06 23.77
CA TYR A 338 3.62 12.28 23.47
C TYR A 338 4.50 12.68 24.66
N LEU A 339 5.71 13.13 24.35
CA LEU A 339 6.69 13.56 25.36
C LEU A 339 7.14 14.98 25.06
N LYS A 340 6.97 15.89 26.03
CA LYS A 340 7.45 17.27 25.92
C LYS A 340 8.88 17.39 26.42
N ILE A 341 9.77 17.91 25.58
CA ILE A 341 11.18 18.10 25.93
C ILE A 341 11.37 19.45 26.62
N ASN A 342 11.46 19.45 27.94
CA ASN A 342 11.54 20.69 28.72
C ASN A 342 12.97 21.26 28.83
N ASP A 343 13.98 20.39 28.86
CA ASP A 343 15.38 20.80 29.04
C ASP A 343 16.33 20.03 28.12
N MET A 344 17.54 20.58 27.93
CA MET A 344 18.66 19.91 27.27
C MET A 344 19.19 18.77 28.15
N GLY A 345 19.81 17.77 27.53
CA GLY A 345 20.42 16.63 28.23
C GLY A 345 20.29 15.30 27.49
N LYS A 346 20.79 14.23 28.10
CA LYS A 346 20.66 12.87 27.57
C LYS A 346 19.40 12.23 28.11
N TYR A 347 18.48 11.89 27.22
CA TYR A 347 17.24 11.23 27.55
C TYR A 347 17.32 9.73 27.31
N MET A 348 16.70 8.97 28.21
CA MET A 348 16.52 7.53 28.11
C MET A 348 15.07 7.20 28.49
N LEU A 349 14.32 6.69 27.53
CA LEU A 349 12.96 6.19 27.72
C LEU A 349 13.02 4.67 27.88
N LYS A 350 12.50 4.17 29.00
CA LYS A 350 12.28 2.73 29.23
C LYS A 350 10.78 2.47 29.17
N SER A 351 10.33 1.53 28.33
CA SER A 351 8.90 1.25 28.18
C SER A 351 8.59 -0.22 28.05
N TYR A 352 7.39 -0.59 28.48
CA TYR A 352 6.79 -1.90 28.31
C TYR A 352 5.30 -1.74 28.00
N ILE A 353 4.70 -2.79 27.46
CA ILE A 353 3.25 -2.86 27.31
C ILE A 353 2.68 -3.60 28.52
N LEU A 354 1.77 -2.95 29.23
CA LEU A 354 0.91 -3.61 30.20
C LEU A 354 -0.28 -4.17 29.44
N TYR A 355 -0.52 -5.47 29.56
CA TYR A 355 -1.66 -6.14 28.94
C TYR A 355 -2.33 -7.03 29.98
N GLU A 356 -3.58 -6.70 30.33
CA GLU A 356 -4.26 -7.24 31.52
C GLU A 356 -3.38 -7.09 32.78
N THR A 357 -2.96 -8.20 33.39
CA THR A 357 -2.05 -8.23 34.55
C THR A 357 -0.59 -8.53 34.18
N ASN A 358 -0.28 -8.70 32.90
CA ASN A 358 1.05 -9.08 32.42
C ASN A 358 1.80 -7.89 31.83
N LYS A 359 3.13 -7.99 31.82
CA LYS A 359 4.02 -6.98 31.22
C LYS A 359 4.89 -7.62 30.15
N THR A 360 5.16 -6.91 29.07
CA THR A 360 6.20 -7.32 28.12
C THR A 360 7.58 -7.10 28.71
N ALA A 361 8.61 -7.63 28.05
CA ALA A 361 9.97 -7.16 28.28
C ALA A 361 10.07 -5.65 28.07
N VAL A 362 10.94 -5.00 28.85
CA VAL A 362 11.21 -3.56 28.74
C VAL A 362 12.12 -3.32 27.54
N LYS A 363 11.75 -2.35 26.68
CA LYS A 363 12.62 -1.80 25.65
C LYS A 363 13.06 -0.39 26.04
N THR A 364 14.23 -0.01 25.55
CA THR A 364 14.84 1.29 25.85
C THR A 364 15.16 2.01 24.55
N VAL A 365 14.87 3.31 24.50
CA VAL A 365 15.33 4.21 23.44
C VAL A 365 15.98 5.44 24.08
N SER A 366 17.09 5.91 23.51
CA SER A 366 17.83 7.05 24.03
C SER A 366 18.03 8.10 22.95
N PHE A 367 18.02 9.37 23.33
CA PHE A 367 18.25 10.50 22.43
C PHE A 367 18.86 11.69 23.19
N GLU A 368 19.54 12.58 22.48
CA GLU A 368 20.18 13.75 23.07
C GLU A 368 19.49 15.04 22.62
N VAL A 369 19.31 15.97 23.55
CA VAL A 369 18.70 17.28 23.32
C VAL A 369 19.78 18.33 23.52
N GLY A 370 20.19 19.00 22.45
CA GLY A 370 21.15 20.11 22.51
C GLY A 370 22.62 19.78 22.21
N ALA A 371 22.92 18.63 21.60
CA ALA A 371 24.25 18.39 21.04
C ALA A 371 24.45 19.19 19.73
N PRO A 372 25.63 19.78 19.47
CA PRO A 372 25.92 20.35 18.15
C PRO A 372 25.86 19.25 17.08
N LEU A 373 25.38 19.61 15.88
CA LEU A 373 25.40 18.78 14.68
C LEU A 373 26.84 18.36 14.34
N GLY A 374 27.30 17.26 14.95
CA GLY A 374 28.36 16.43 14.41
C GLY A 374 27.72 15.42 13.47
N ASN A 375 28.16 15.37 12.22
CA ASN A 375 27.69 14.41 11.21
C ASN A 375 27.63 12.98 11.78
N ILE A 376 26.43 12.51 12.13
CA ILE A 376 26.18 11.09 12.34
C ILE A 376 25.73 10.55 11.00
N VAL A 377 26.65 9.89 10.31
CA VAL A 377 26.31 8.96 9.23
C VAL A 377 25.39 7.91 9.84
N THR A 378 24.13 7.87 9.39
CA THR A 378 23.23 6.74 9.63
C THR A 378 23.87 5.49 9.03
N ILE A 379 24.56 4.71 9.85
CA ILE A 379 24.81 3.31 9.54
C ILE A 379 23.47 2.60 9.78
N GLY A 380 22.73 2.40 8.70
CA GLY A 380 21.64 1.44 8.69
C GLY A 380 22.21 0.08 9.08
N ILE A 381 21.71 -0.47 10.18
CA ILE A 381 22.01 -1.85 10.57
C ILE A 381 21.28 -2.74 9.55
N LEU A 382 21.96 -3.05 8.45
CA LEU A 382 21.64 -4.17 7.58
C LEU A 382 22.09 -5.45 8.31
N SER A 383 21.11 -6.12 8.91
CA SER A 383 20.90 -7.57 8.84
C SER A 383 22.13 -8.45 8.53
N ALA A 384 22.62 -9.16 9.55
CA ALA A 384 23.08 -10.56 9.57
C ALA A 384 23.97 -11.16 8.42
N GLY A 385 24.51 -10.37 7.49
CA GLY A 385 25.30 -10.89 6.35
C GLY A 385 26.82 -10.69 6.44
N ALA A 386 27.33 -9.86 7.37
CA ALA A 386 28.70 -9.36 7.32
C ALA A 386 29.71 -10.04 8.28
N VAL A 387 29.33 -11.14 8.97
CA VAL A 387 30.26 -11.88 9.85
C VAL A 387 31.07 -12.94 9.08
N VAL A 388 30.70 -13.28 7.85
CA VAL A 388 31.38 -14.34 7.08
C VAL A 388 32.63 -13.84 6.34
N VAL A 389 32.75 -12.55 6.01
CA VAL A 389 33.88 -12.06 5.20
C VAL A 389 35.18 -11.88 6.01
N VAL A 390 35.08 -11.58 7.31
CA VAL A 390 36.27 -11.46 8.18
C VAL A 390 36.86 -12.85 8.51
N ALA A 391 36.02 -13.88 8.60
CA ALA A 391 36.49 -15.26 8.84
C ALA A 391 37.22 -15.87 7.62
N VAL A 392 36.76 -15.59 6.39
CA VAL A 392 37.41 -16.09 5.16
C VAL A 392 38.71 -15.34 4.84
N GLY A 393 38.79 -14.04 5.18
CA GLY A 393 40.02 -13.25 5.07
C GLY A 393 41.12 -13.70 6.04
N ALA A 394 40.76 -14.05 7.27
CA ALA A 394 41.73 -14.55 8.26
C ALA A 394 42.28 -15.93 7.86
N ILE A 395 41.43 -16.86 7.39
CA ILE A 395 41.87 -18.20 6.98
C ILE A 395 42.78 -18.15 5.74
N SER A 396 42.53 -17.26 4.78
CA SER A 396 43.38 -17.10 3.60
C SER A 396 44.72 -16.42 3.91
N PHE A 397 44.76 -15.49 4.87
CA PHE A 397 46.01 -14.86 5.30
C PHE A 397 46.92 -15.82 6.09
N PHE A 398 46.37 -16.67 6.95
CA PHE A 398 47.15 -17.69 7.65
C PHE A 398 47.66 -18.81 6.74
N LYS A 399 46.92 -19.17 5.68
CA LYS A 399 47.37 -20.20 4.72
C LYS A 399 48.52 -19.72 3.83
N LYS A 400 48.55 -18.42 3.46
CA LYS A 400 49.65 -17.82 2.69
C LYS A 400 50.95 -17.67 3.48
N ARG A 401 50.86 -17.54 4.82
CA ARG A 401 52.04 -17.40 5.69
C ARG A 401 52.72 -18.73 6.00
N LYS A 402 51.96 -19.84 6.00
CA LYS A 402 52.52 -21.19 6.17
C LYS A 402 53.32 -21.65 4.94
N ASN A 403 52.80 -21.39 3.74
CA ASN A 403 53.50 -21.77 2.49
C ASN A 403 54.75 -20.93 2.17
N LYS A 404 55.03 -19.85 2.92
CA LYS A 404 56.25 -19.03 2.74
C LYS A 404 57.34 -19.35 3.77
N ILE A 405 57.08 -20.26 4.70
CA ILE A 405 58.04 -20.76 5.69
C ILE A 405 58.57 -22.15 5.30
N ASP A 406 57.95 -22.81 4.31
CA ASP A 406 58.38 -24.11 3.78
C ASP A 406 59.21 -24.00 2.47
N GLU A 407 59.68 -22.79 2.09
CA GLU A 407 60.53 -22.55 0.89
C GLU A 407 61.82 -21.75 1.18
N GLU A 408 62.24 -21.64 2.45
CA GLU A 408 63.64 -21.38 2.86
C GLU A 408 64.09 -22.50 3.80
#